data_AF-A0A7V8Y037-F1
#
_entry.id   AF-A0A7V8Y037-F1
#
_cell.length_a   1.000
_cell.length_b   1.000
_cell.length_c   1.000
_cell.angle_alpha   90.00
_cell.angle_beta   90.00
_cell.angle_gamma   90.00
#
_symmetry.space_group_name_H-M   'P 1'
#
loop_
_entity.id
_entity.type
_entity.pdbx_description
1 polymer ?
#
loop_
_entity_poly.entity_id
_entity_poly.type
_entity_poly.pdbx_seq_one_letter_code
_entity_poly.pdbx_strand_id
1 'polypeptide(L)'
;MGFTRAELEAGRRYAAGQVALSPSHYPLEMLARAHLWLDDVEKARELFWKAAEQLFECVEEPGHGDAYTRGRLGGLVYLAGDPDAAKPWFEQALDEGRDAPATAGHAAELSYLLGDFRASIAAAENLGPEWGLAHTAAALAAGHRWRARLLVLADRGYFRSTAPFQESGHSPLSPYDWLAEVVAVTAREAGRPPPTRAEVLAVLDA
;
A
#
# COMPACT_ATOMS: atom_id res chain seq x y z
N MET A 1 3.54 19.73 -7.05
CA MET A 1 2.11 19.97 -6.78
C MET A 1 1.50 18.62 -6.53
N GLY A 2 1.21 18.32 -5.26
CA GLY A 2 0.41 17.19 -4.86
C GLY A 2 -1.04 17.34 -5.34
N PHE A 3 -1.80 16.26 -5.25
CA PHE A 3 -3.20 16.22 -5.65
C PHE A 3 -4.07 17.07 -4.72
N THR A 4 -4.93 17.89 -5.32
CA THR A 4 -5.89 18.74 -4.62
C THR A 4 -7.10 17.94 -4.14
N ARG A 5 -7.80 18.46 -3.12
CA ARG A 5 -9.07 17.89 -2.65
C ARG A 5 -10.10 17.75 -3.78
N ALA A 6 -10.15 18.73 -4.69
CA ALA A 6 -11.07 18.69 -5.84
C ALA A 6 -10.78 17.53 -6.80
N GLU A 7 -9.50 17.23 -7.05
CA GLU A 7 -9.10 16.07 -7.87
C GLU A 7 -9.44 14.74 -7.19
N LEU A 8 -9.25 14.65 -5.86
CA LEU A 8 -9.64 13.47 -5.09
C LEU A 8 -11.17 13.26 -5.09
N GLU A 9 -11.96 14.35 -4.96
CA GLU A 9 -13.42 14.28 -5.08
C GLU A 9 -13.89 13.86 -6.47
N ALA A 10 -13.22 14.34 -7.52
CA ALA A 10 -13.49 13.89 -8.90
C ALA A 10 -13.17 12.40 -9.06
N GLY A 11 -12.03 11.94 -8.52
CA GLY A 11 -11.64 10.53 -8.47
C GLY A 11 -12.67 9.65 -7.77
N ARG A 12 -13.19 10.10 -6.60
CA ARG A 12 -14.26 9.41 -5.88
C ARG A 12 -15.53 9.27 -6.73
N ARG A 13 -15.97 10.34 -7.40
CA ARG A 13 -17.15 10.31 -8.28
C ARG A 13 -16.94 9.34 -9.46
N TYR A 14 -15.76 9.35 -10.06
CA TYR A 14 -15.40 8.43 -11.13
C TYR A 14 -15.44 6.98 -10.65
N ALA A 15 -14.76 6.66 -9.53
CA ALA A 15 -14.74 5.31 -8.98
C ALA A 15 -16.14 4.82 -8.57
N ALA A 16 -16.98 5.69 -8.00
CA ALA A 16 -18.38 5.37 -7.70
C ALA A 16 -19.18 5.04 -8.97
N GLY A 17 -18.94 5.75 -10.07
CA GLY A 17 -19.51 5.43 -11.37
C GLY A 17 -19.08 4.05 -11.88
N GLN A 18 -17.80 3.69 -11.71
CA GLN A 18 -17.29 2.36 -12.09
C GLN A 18 -17.93 1.25 -11.25
N VAL A 19 -18.05 1.44 -9.93
CA VAL A 19 -18.74 0.49 -9.04
C VAL A 19 -20.20 0.30 -9.45
N ALA A 20 -20.89 1.37 -9.87
CA ALA A 20 -22.27 1.29 -10.34
C ALA A 20 -22.43 0.54 -11.68
N LEU A 21 -21.40 0.58 -12.54
CA LEU A 21 -21.38 -0.17 -13.80
C LEU A 21 -21.02 -1.64 -13.60
N SER A 22 -20.01 -1.92 -12.78
CA SER A 22 -19.53 -3.28 -12.50
C SER A 22 -18.84 -3.33 -11.12
N PRO A 23 -19.52 -3.81 -10.07
CA PRO A 23 -18.89 -3.97 -8.76
C PRO A 23 -17.92 -5.14 -8.81
N SER A 24 -16.62 -4.84 -8.90
CA SER A 24 -15.54 -5.81 -8.76
C SER A 24 -14.49 -5.27 -7.80
N HIS A 25 -13.54 -6.13 -7.39
CA HIS A 25 -12.51 -5.75 -6.42
C HIS A 25 -11.75 -4.48 -6.84
N TYR A 26 -11.52 -4.25 -8.13
CA TYR A 26 -10.74 -3.12 -8.64
C TYR A 26 -11.45 -1.76 -8.49
N PRO A 27 -12.68 -1.52 -9.02
CA PRO A 27 -13.43 -0.29 -8.74
C PRO A 27 -13.72 -0.05 -7.26
N LEU A 28 -13.94 -1.12 -6.48
CA LEU A 28 -14.14 -1.02 -5.04
C LEU A 28 -12.88 -0.52 -4.32
N GLU A 29 -11.70 -1.06 -4.68
CA GLU A 29 -10.41 -0.61 -4.17
C GLU A 29 -10.15 0.86 -4.53
N MET A 30 -10.38 1.26 -5.79
CA MET A 30 -10.23 2.66 -6.21
C MET A 30 -11.14 3.60 -5.39
N LEU A 31 -12.39 3.21 -5.17
CA LEU A 31 -13.33 3.99 -4.39
C LEU A 31 -12.89 4.07 -2.92
N ALA A 32 -12.44 2.95 -2.33
CA ALA A 32 -11.91 2.88 -0.98
C ALA A 32 -10.74 3.86 -0.80
N ARG A 33 -9.78 3.85 -1.75
CA ARG A 33 -8.64 4.78 -1.77
C ARG A 33 -9.09 6.24 -1.89
N ALA A 34 -10.07 6.53 -2.74
CA ALA A 34 -10.59 7.89 -2.86
C ALA A 34 -11.21 8.39 -1.55
N HIS A 35 -11.97 7.54 -0.83
CA HIS A 35 -12.47 7.85 0.50
C HIS A 35 -11.34 8.02 1.52
N LEU A 36 -10.34 7.12 1.50
CA LEU A 36 -9.19 7.15 2.41
C LEU A 36 -8.42 8.46 2.30
N TRP A 37 -8.13 8.90 1.07
CA TRP A 37 -7.38 10.15 0.82
C TRP A 37 -8.22 11.41 0.99
N LEU A 38 -9.54 11.28 1.18
CA LEU A 38 -10.45 12.35 1.61
C LEU A 38 -10.71 12.33 3.13
N ASP A 39 -9.95 11.52 3.89
CA ASP A 39 -10.06 11.29 5.33
C ASP A 39 -11.40 10.66 5.78
N ASP A 40 -12.15 10.04 4.86
CA ASP A 40 -13.34 9.24 5.17
C ASP A 40 -12.95 7.78 5.46
N VAL A 41 -12.25 7.60 6.59
CA VAL A 41 -11.60 6.34 6.97
C VAL A 41 -12.61 5.21 7.18
N GLU A 42 -13.76 5.48 7.80
CA GLU A 42 -14.77 4.45 8.04
C GLU A 42 -15.31 3.90 6.72
N LYS A 43 -15.65 4.78 5.76
CA LYS A 43 -16.13 4.34 4.47
C LYS A 43 -15.04 3.63 3.67
N ALA A 44 -13.80 4.09 3.75
CA ALA A 44 -12.67 3.42 3.12
C ALA A 44 -12.52 1.98 3.62
N ARG A 45 -12.57 1.76 4.94
CA ARG A 45 -12.47 0.42 5.54
C ARG A 45 -13.57 -0.53 5.07
N GLU A 46 -14.82 -0.05 5.06
CA GLU A 46 -15.95 -0.82 4.54
C GLU A 46 -15.72 -1.25 3.08
N LEU A 47 -15.22 -0.35 2.24
CA LEU A 47 -14.98 -0.61 0.83
C LEU A 47 -13.76 -1.52 0.59
N PHE A 48 -12.70 -1.41 1.38
CA PHE A 48 -11.58 -2.35 1.33
C PHE A 48 -12.02 -3.76 1.70
N TRP A 49 -12.90 -3.92 2.70
CA TRP A 49 -13.47 -5.22 3.01
C TRP A 49 -14.25 -5.82 1.84
N LYS A 50 -15.14 -5.03 1.23
CA LYS A 50 -15.89 -5.45 0.05
C LYS A 50 -14.98 -5.81 -1.13
N ALA A 51 -13.89 -5.06 -1.31
CA ALA A 51 -12.90 -5.37 -2.34
C ALA A 51 -12.20 -6.71 -2.06
N ALA A 52 -11.85 -7.00 -0.80
CA ALA A 52 -11.24 -8.26 -0.39
C ALA A 52 -12.20 -9.45 -0.59
N GLU A 53 -13.47 -9.32 -0.19
CA GLU A 53 -14.51 -10.32 -0.40
C GLU A 53 -14.66 -10.64 -1.90
N GLN A 54 -14.77 -9.61 -2.74
CA GLN A 54 -14.88 -9.81 -4.19
C GLN A 54 -13.63 -10.44 -4.83
N LEU A 55 -12.43 -10.10 -4.34
CA LEU A 55 -11.19 -10.72 -4.82
C LEU A 55 -11.13 -12.20 -4.41
N PHE A 56 -11.54 -12.51 -3.18
CA PHE A 56 -11.58 -13.87 -2.67
C PHE A 56 -12.56 -14.74 -3.48
N GLU A 57 -13.82 -14.32 -3.60
CA GLU A 57 -14.87 -15.08 -4.29
C GLU A 57 -14.57 -15.29 -5.78
N CYS A 58 -14.01 -14.28 -6.47
CA CYS A 58 -13.78 -14.35 -7.91
C CYS A 58 -12.48 -15.06 -8.29
N VAL A 59 -11.48 -15.09 -7.41
CA VAL A 59 -10.11 -15.51 -7.75
C VAL A 59 -9.58 -16.58 -6.82
N GLU A 60 -9.58 -16.35 -5.51
CA GLU A 60 -8.98 -17.28 -4.54
C GLU A 60 -9.83 -18.54 -4.36
N GLU A 61 -11.13 -18.39 -4.10
CA GLU A 61 -12.05 -19.51 -3.85
C GLU A 61 -12.14 -20.49 -5.04
N PRO A 62 -12.20 -20.03 -6.31
CA PRO A 62 -12.14 -20.92 -7.47
C PRO A 62 -10.77 -21.58 -7.69
N GLY A 63 -9.74 -21.24 -6.91
CA GLY A 63 -8.39 -21.80 -7.01
C GLY A 63 -7.50 -21.15 -8.08
N HIS A 64 -7.82 -19.92 -8.51
CA HIS A 64 -7.02 -19.17 -9.48
C HIS A 64 -5.99 -18.23 -8.82
N GLY A 65 -5.97 -18.16 -7.49
CA GLY A 65 -5.09 -17.29 -6.73
C GLY A 65 -3.63 -17.75 -6.69
N ASP A 66 -2.73 -16.79 -6.87
CA ASP A 66 -1.28 -16.93 -6.74
C ASP A 66 -0.74 -16.10 -5.56
N ALA A 67 0.59 -16.12 -5.36
CA ALA A 67 1.24 -15.35 -4.31
C ALA A 67 0.86 -13.85 -4.32
N TYR A 68 0.77 -13.24 -5.51
CA TYR A 68 0.38 -11.83 -5.64
C TYR A 68 -1.09 -11.61 -5.27
N THR A 69 -1.97 -12.52 -5.66
CA THR A 69 -3.39 -12.47 -5.28
C THR A 69 -3.55 -12.50 -3.76
N ARG A 70 -2.83 -13.38 -3.08
CA ARG A 70 -2.87 -13.49 -1.60
C ARG A 70 -2.21 -12.29 -0.92
N GLY A 71 -1.10 -11.79 -1.46
CA GLY A 71 -0.49 -10.55 -0.99
C GLY A 71 -1.47 -9.36 -1.10
N ARG A 72 -2.21 -9.25 -2.20
CA ARG A 72 -3.26 -8.25 -2.38
C ARG A 72 -4.44 -8.46 -1.43
N LEU A 73 -4.93 -9.69 -1.25
CA LEU A 73 -5.98 -10.00 -0.28
C LEU A 73 -5.60 -9.52 1.11
N GLY A 74 -4.41 -9.91 1.60
CA GLY A 74 -3.89 -9.44 2.86
C GLY A 74 -3.77 -7.91 2.91
N GLY A 75 -3.36 -7.28 1.81
CA GLY A 75 -3.26 -5.82 1.70
C GLY A 75 -4.59 -5.11 1.88
N LEU A 76 -5.65 -5.60 1.22
CA LEU A 76 -7.01 -5.07 1.36
C LEU A 76 -7.55 -5.27 2.78
N VAL A 77 -7.33 -6.44 3.38
CA VAL A 77 -7.71 -6.74 4.78
C VAL A 77 -6.97 -5.82 5.77
N TYR A 78 -5.67 -5.62 5.55
CA TYR A 78 -4.83 -4.73 6.36
C TYR A 78 -5.35 -3.29 6.29
N LEU A 79 -5.65 -2.79 5.08
CA LEU A 79 -6.20 -1.44 4.86
C LEU A 79 -7.64 -1.29 5.41
N ALA A 80 -8.39 -2.38 5.48
CA ALA A 80 -9.67 -2.44 6.18
C ALA A 80 -9.54 -2.32 7.72
N GLY A 81 -8.31 -2.39 8.23
CA GLY A 81 -7.98 -2.16 9.64
C GLY A 81 -7.83 -3.44 10.47
N ASP A 82 -7.67 -4.59 9.83
CA ASP A 82 -7.50 -5.89 10.51
C ASP A 82 -6.16 -6.55 10.16
N PRO A 83 -5.04 -6.09 10.75
CA PRO A 83 -3.73 -6.65 10.48
C PRO A 83 -3.59 -8.12 10.92
N ASP A 84 -4.35 -8.54 11.94
CA ASP A 84 -4.32 -9.92 12.44
C ASP A 84 -4.97 -10.87 11.41
N ALA A 85 -6.09 -10.48 10.79
CA ALA A 85 -6.69 -11.23 9.70
C ALA A 85 -5.89 -11.17 8.39
N ALA A 86 -5.09 -10.11 8.17
CA ALA A 86 -4.23 -9.98 6.99
C ALA A 86 -3.02 -10.91 7.05
N LYS A 87 -2.48 -11.14 8.27
CA LYS A 87 -1.26 -11.90 8.51
C LYS A 87 -1.19 -13.26 7.80
N PRO A 88 -2.17 -14.18 7.91
CA PRO A 88 -2.07 -15.48 7.25
C PRO A 88 -1.96 -15.38 5.72
N TRP A 89 -2.59 -14.37 5.11
CA TRP A 89 -2.47 -14.11 3.67
C TRP A 89 -1.06 -13.69 3.28
N PHE A 90 -0.43 -12.84 4.10
CA PHE A 90 0.94 -12.41 3.87
C PHE A 90 1.95 -13.54 4.06
N GLU A 91 1.76 -14.38 5.09
CA GLU A 91 2.62 -15.56 5.33
C GLU A 91 2.56 -16.52 4.15
N GLN A 92 1.35 -16.85 3.67
CA GLN A 92 1.18 -17.73 2.52
C GLN A 92 1.76 -17.14 1.23
N ALA A 93 1.51 -15.86 0.96
CA ALA A 93 2.09 -15.17 -0.20
C ALA A 93 3.63 -15.17 -0.16
N LEU A 94 4.20 -14.95 1.03
CA LEU A 94 5.65 -14.92 1.21
C LEU A 94 6.28 -16.30 1.02
N ASP A 95 5.64 -17.35 1.54
CA ASP A 95 6.15 -18.73 1.42
C ASP A 95 6.13 -19.23 -0.03
N GLU A 96 5.09 -18.90 -0.79
CA GLU A 96 5.01 -19.26 -2.22
C GLU A 96 5.96 -18.44 -3.10
N GLY A 97 6.22 -17.18 -2.73
CA GLY A 97 7.09 -16.27 -3.46
C GLY A 97 8.56 -16.27 -2.99
N ARG A 98 8.94 -17.08 -2.01
CA ARG A 98 10.22 -16.94 -1.28
C ARG A 98 11.47 -17.07 -2.16
N ASP A 99 11.44 -17.99 -3.12
CA ASP A 99 12.64 -18.43 -3.84
C ASP A 99 12.77 -17.87 -5.27
N ALA A 100 11.84 -17.01 -5.70
CA ALA A 100 11.85 -16.43 -7.03
C ALA A 100 12.50 -15.03 -7.03
N PRO A 101 13.58 -14.76 -7.80
CA PRO A 101 14.17 -13.42 -7.89
C PRO A 101 13.16 -12.34 -8.34
N ALA A 102 12.19 -12.73 -9.18
CA ALA A 102 11.15 -11.83 -9.69
C ALA A 102 10.16 -11.34 -8.61
N THR A 103 10.05 -12.04 -7.47
CA THR A 103 9.14 -11.70 -6.36
C THR A 103 9.88 -11.04 -5.19
N ALA A 104 11.18 -10.81 -5.28
CA ALA A 104 11.97 -10.35 -4.14
C ALA A 104 11.45 -9.02 -3.56
N GLY A 105 10.85 -8.16 -4.38
CA GLY A 105 10.27 -6.91 -3.90
C GLY A 105 8.97 -7.12 -3.16
N HIS A 106 8.12 -8.00 -3.69
CA HIS A 106 6.92 -8.46 -3.01
C HIS A 106 7.29 -9.12 -1.67
N ALA A 107 8.36 -9.92 -1.64
CA ALA A 107 8.87 -10.51 -0.41
C ALA A 107 9.36 -9.44 0.59
N ALA A 108 9.98 -8.35 0.12
CA ALA A 108 10.40 -7.23 0.96
C ALA A 108 9.19 -6.53 1.62
N GLU A 109 8.14 -6.28 0.84
CA GLU A 109 6.87 -5.69 1.30
C GLU A 109 6.17 -6.59 2.33
N LEU A 110 6.02 -7.88 2.01
CA LEU A 110 5.39 -8.85 2.90
C LEU A 110 6.18 -9.01 4.20
N SER A 111 7.51 -9.07 4.13
CA SER A 111 8.37 -9.14 5.32
C SER A 111 8.20 -7.90 6.21
N TYR A 112 8.05 -6.70 5.61
CA TYR A 112 7.73 -5.50 6.38
C TYR A 112 6.38 -5.61 7.09
N LEU A 113 5.35 -6.04 6.37
CA LEU A 113 3.98 -6.16 6.90
C LEU A 113 3.86 -7.23 8.00
N LEU A 114 4.73 -8.23 7.96
CA LEU A 114 4.89 -9.25 9.02
C LEU A 114 5.77 -8.78 10.19
N GLY A 115 6.35 -7.59 10.11
CA GLY A 115 7.22 -7.01 11.15
C GLY A 115 8.68 -7.47 11.11
N ASP A 116 9.09 -8.25 10.11
CA ASP A 116 10.49 -8.62 9.90
C ASP A 116 11.21 -7.59 9.03
N PHE A 117 11.52 -6.44 9.65
CA PHE A 117 12.20 -5.33 8.97
C PHE A 117 13.60 -5.72 8.48
N ARG A 118 14.27 -6.68 9.12
CA ARG A 118 15.60 -7.13 8.67
C ARG A 118 15.50 -7.94 7.39
N ALA A 119 14.55 -8.89 7.32
CA ALA A 119 14.28 -9.63 6.10
C ALA A 119 13.79 -8.71 4.97
N SER A 120 12.95 -7.72 5.30
CA SER A 120 12.50 -6.69 4.35
C SER A 120 13.68 -5.94 3.72
N ILE A 121 14.59 -5.42 4.55
CA ILE A 121 15.79 -4.70 4.08
C ILE A 121 16.68 -5.61 3.22
N ALA A 122 16.90 -6.86 3.64
CA ALA A 122 17.74 -7.82 2.92
C ALA A 122 17.15 -8.19 1.55
N ALA A 123 15.84 -8.38 1.46
CA ALA A 123 15.15 -8.67 0.20
C ALA A 123 15.22 -7.47 -0.78
N ALA A 124 15.08 -6.24 -0.26
CA ALA A 124 15.11 -5.01 -1.05
C ALA A 124 16.53 -4.61 -1.54
N GLU A 125 17.61 -5.16 -0.98
CA GLU A 125 18.99 -4.80 -1.33
C GLU A 125 19.35 -5.01 -2.80
N ASN A 126 18.61 -5.86 -3.50
CA ASN A 126 18.94 -6.27 -4.86
C ASN A 126 18.02 -5.69 -5.96
N LEU A 127 17.08 -4.81 -5.62
CA LEU A 127 15.91 -4.55 -6.48
C LEU A 127 15.76 -3.14 -7.04
N GLY A 128 16.69 -2.23 -6.79
CA GLY A 128 16.61 -0.88 -7.35
C GLY A 128 15.60 0.05 -6.65
N PRO A 129 15.53 1.32 -7.10
CA PRO A 129 14.86 2.41 -6.39
C PRO A 129 13.32 2.33 -6.35
N GLU A 130 12.67 1.58 -7.23
CA GLU A 130 11.20 1.44 -7.29
C GLU A 130 10.58 0.72 -6.09
N TRP A 131 11.39 -0.04 -5.33
CA TRP A 131 11.02 -0.61 -4.03
C TRP A 131 11.37 0.32 -2.86
N GLY A 132 11.69 1.57 -3.20
CA GLY A 132 12.29 2.57 -2.33
C GLY A 132 11.50 2.84 -1.07
N LEU A 133 10.16 2.91 -1.13
CA LEU A 133 9.35 3.33 0.03
C LEU A 133 9.11 2.23 1.06
N ALA A 134 8.79 1.02 0.63
CA ALA A 134 8.68 -0.12 1.56
C ALA A 134 10.03 -0.36 2.27
N HIS A 135 11.12 -0.31 1.50
CA HIS A 135 12.48 -0.38 2.04
C HIS A 135 12.83 0.80 2.94
N THR A 136 12.40 2.01 2.59
CA THR A 136 12.57 3.21 3.43
C THR A 136 11.86 3.03 4.76
N ALA A 137 10.61 2.55 4.74
CA ALA A 137 9.83 2.30 5.93
C ALA A 137 10.52 1.24 6.80
N ALA A 138 11.00 0.14 6.20
CA ALA A 138 11.75 -0.92 6.88
C ALA A 138 13.04 -0.39 7.52
N ALA A 139 13.82 0.39 6.75
CA ALA A 139 15.06 1.00 7.21
C ALA A 139 14.81 1.95 8.39
N LEU A 140 13.79 2.81 8.33
CA LEU A 140 13.41 3.68 9.43
C LEU A 140 12.96 2.88 10.66
N ALA A 141 12.11 1.87 10.47
CA ALA A 141 11.63 1.01 11.55
C ALA A 141 12.77 0.23 12.24
N ALA A 142 13.82 -0.11 11.49
CA ALA A 142 15.05 -0.71 12.00
C ALA A 142 16.10 0.31 12.49
N GLY A 143 15.83 1.62 12.46
CA GLY A 143 16.72 2.68 12.95
C GLY A 143 17.82 3.15 11.98
N HIS A 144 17.79 2.75 10.71
CA HIS A 144 18.77 3.08 9.67
C HIS A 144 18.49 4.41 8.94
N ARG A 145 18.58 5.54 9.66
CA ARG A 145 18.17 6.88 9.17
C ARG A 145 18.87 7.41 7.92
N TRP A 146 20.18 7.18 7.80
CA TRP A 146 20.94 7.66 6.62
C TRP A 146 20.49 6.96 5.33
N ARG A 147 20.12 5.69 5.44
CA ARG A 147 19.70 4.84 4.33
C ARG A 147 18.32 5.24 3.84
N ALA A 148 17.39 5.48 4.77
CA ALA A 148 16.07 6.01 4.47
C ALA A 148 16.13 7.35 3.70
N ARG A 149 17.03 8.25 4.10
CA ARG A 149 17.19 9.56 3.45
C ARG A 149 17.62 9.48 1.98
N LEU A 150 18.40 8.48 1.60
CA LEU A 150 18.83 8.27 0.21
C LEU A 150 17.66 7.83 -0.69
N LEU A 151 16.76 7.00 -0.16
CA LEU A 151 15.68 6.38 -0.91
C LEU A 151 14.53 7.36 -1.18
N VAL A 152 14.16 8.21 -0.21
CA VAL A 152 13.11 9.25 -0.38
C VAL A 152 13.40 10.22 -1.55
N LEU A 153 14.67 10.43 -1.89
CA LEU A 153 15.07 11.33 -2.98
C LEU A 153 14.76 10.73 -4.37
N ALA A 154 14.59 9.41 -4.49
CA ALA A 154 14.41 8.73 -5.77
C ALA A 154 12.96 8.76 -6.30
N ASP A 155 11.95 8.85 -5.43
CA ASP A 155 10.55 8.55 -5.79
C ASP A 155 9.67 9.77 -6.15
N ARG A 156 10.21 11.00 -6.10
CA ARG A 156 9.40 12.22 -6.24
C ARG A 156 8.73 12.40 -7.61
N GLY A 157 9.23 11.74 -8.65
CA GLY A 157 8.66 11.80 -10.00
C GLY A 157 7.36 11.03 -10.15
N TYR A 158 7.29 9.84 -9.54
CA TYR A 158 6.13 8.92 -9.62
C TYR A 158 4.84 9.56 -9.09
N PHE A 159 4.95 10.17 -7.91
CA PHE A 159 3.82 10.76 -7.18
C PHE A 159 3.18 11.99 -7.83
N ARG A 160 3.70 12.45 -8.96
CA ARG A 160 3.15 13.59 -9.70
C ARG A 160 2.33 13.17 -10.91
N SER A 161 2.44 11.91 -11.36
CA SER A 161 1.76 11.42 -12.56
C SER A 161 0.53 10.58 -12.28
N THR A 162 0.43 9.96 -11.10
CA THR A 162 -0.65 9.02 -10.77
C THR A 162 -1.32 9.45 -9.48
N ALA A 163 -2.64 9.60 -9.49
CA ALA A 163 -3.38 9.98 -8.29
C ALA A 163 -3.50 8.80 -7.31
N PRO A 164 -3.55 9.04 -5.99
CA PRO A 164 -3.61 7.97 -4.99
C PRO A 164 -4.75 6.95 -5.19
N PHE A 165 -5.87 7.40 -5.76
CA PHE A 165 -7.05 6.56 -6.01
C PHE A 165 -6.96 5.73 -7.30
N GLN A 166 -5.98 6.02 -8.16
CA GLN A 166 -5.73 5.27 -9.41
C GLN A 166 -4.77 4.11 -9.18
N GLU A 167 -4.07 4.12 -8.04
CA GLU A 167 -3.18 3.04 -7.66
C GLU A 167 -3.96 1.77 -7.38
N SER A 168 -3.64 0.75 -8.15
CA SER A 168 -4.13 -0.60 -8.00
C SER A 168 -3.15 -1.49 -8.75
N GLY A 169 -2.72 -2.58 -8.13
CA GLY A 169 -1.61 -3.35 -8.68
C GLY A 169 -1.32 -4.60 -7.89
N HIS A 170 -0.23 -5.29 -8.28
CA HIS A 170 0.17 -6.59 -7.74
C HIS A 170 0.83 -6.52 -6.35
N SER A 171 1.09 -5.32 -5.83
CA SER A 171 1.64 -5.12 -4.49
C SER A 171 0.54 -5.22 -3.41
N PRO A 172 0.85 -5.67 -2.18
CA PRO A 172 -0.07 -5.60 -1.06
C PRO A 172 -0.52 -4.17 -0.74
N LEU A 173 0.36 -3.19 -0.93
CA LEU A 173 0.11 -1.79 -0.62
C LEU A 173 0.49 -0.90 -1.81
N SER A 174 -0.25 0.18 -2.04
CA SER A 174 0.13 1.12 -3.09
C SER A 174 1.37 1.93 -2.69
N PRO A 175 2.08 2.54 -3.66
CA PRO A 175 3.15 3.49 -3.37
C PRO A 175 2.72 4.62 -2.41
N TYR A 176 1.47 5.05 -2.47
CA TYR A 176 0.91 6.07 -1.59
C TYR A 176 0.66 5.56 -0.16
N ASP A 177 0.33 4.28 0.02
CA ASP A 177 0.23 3.67 1.34
C ASP A 177 1.63 3.55 1.96
N TRP A 178 2.62 3.14 1.17
CA TRP A 178 4.01 3.12 1.61
C TRP A 178 4.55 4.50 1.96
N LEU A 179 4.20 5.53 1.18
CA LEU A 179 4.54 6.91 1.51
C LEU A 179 3.92 7.32 2.86
N ALA A 180 2.65 7.01 3.08
CA ALA A 180 1.99 7.28 4.36
C ALA A 180 2.68 6.56 5.52
N GLU A 181 3.11 5.31 5.33
CA GLU A 181 3.85 4.56 6.34
C GLU A 181 5.21 5.19 6.64
N VAL A 182 5.97 5.60 5.62
CA VAL A 182 7.25 6.30 5.80
C VAL A 182 7.08 7.57 6.64
N VAL A 183 6.06 8.39 6.33
CA VAL A 183 5.78 9.62 7.08
C VAL A 183 5.32 9.28 8.51
N ALA A 184 4.52 8.23 8.70
CA ALA A 184 4.06 7.78 10.01
C ALA A 184 5.18 7.23 10.90
N VAL A 185 6.10 6.42 10.36
CA VAL A 185 7.31 5.96 11.07
C VAL A 185 8.15 7.17 11.49
N THR A 186 8.37 8.12 10.57
CA THR A 186 9.15 9.33 10.86
C THR A 186 8.49 10.20 11.94
N ALA A 187 7.16 10.30 11.96
CA ALA A 187 6.42 11.00 13.00
C ALA A 187 6.58 10.31 14.37
N ARG A 188 6.43 8.98 14.41
CA ARG A 188 6.62 8.16 15.63
C ARG A 188 8.02 8.32 16.22
N GLU A 189 9.06 8.24 15.40
CA GLU A 189 10.45 8.45 15.85
C GLU A 189 10.70 9.84 16.45
N ALA A 190 9.95 10.84 15.99
CA ALA A 190 10.02 12.21 16.47
C ALA A 190 9.08 12.49 17.67
N GLY A 191 8.36 11.47 18.17
CA GLY A 191 7.35 11.65 19.22
C GLY A 191 6.15 12.51 18.79
N ARG A 192 5.87 12.58 17.49
CA ARG A 192 4.75 13.33 16.91
C ARG A 192 3.53 12.44 16.68
N PRO A 193 2.31 12.99 16.66
CA PRO A 193 1.11 12.24 16.32
C PRO A 193 1.19 11.70 14.88
N PRO A 194 0.40 10.66 14.55
CA PRO A 194 0.29 10.16 13.17
C PRO A 194 -0.12 11.30 12.21
N PRO A 195 0.48 11.35 11.00
CA PRO A 195 0.17 12.39 10.03
C PRO A 195 -1.23 12.20 9.45
N THR A 196 -1.89 13.32 9.16
CA THR A 196 -3.07 13.37 8.28
C THR A 196 -2.68 13.06 6.84
N ARG A 197 -3.64 12.62 6.01
CA ARG A 197 -3.35 12.35 4.59
C ARG A 197 -2.94 13.61 3.83
N ALA A 198 -3.48 14.77 4.22
CA ALA A 198 -3.05 16.07 3.71
C ALA A 198 -1.56 16.35 4.01
N GLU A 199 -1.09 16.06 5.23
CA GLU A 199 0.33 16.20 5.59
C GLU A 199 1.22 15.22 4.82
N VAL A 200 0.74 14.01 4.55
CA VAL A 200 1.46 13.04 3.71
C VAL A 200 1.64 13.59 2.29
N LEU A 201 0.58 14.14 1.68
CA LEU A 201 0.68 14.73 0.33
C LEU A 201 1.58 15.96 0.30
N ALA A 202 1.59 16.77 1.36
CA ALA A 202 2.44 17.97 1.44
C ALA A 202 3.95 17.66 1.36
N VAL A 203 4.38 16.44 1.72
CA VAL A 203 5.79 16.02 1.57
C VAL A 203 6.23 15.96 0.10
N LEU A 204 5.31 15.81 -0.84
CA LEU A 204 5.58 15.77 -2.28
C LEU A 204 5.86 17.17 -2.88
N ASP A 205 5.49 18.22 -2.15
CA ASP A 205 5.63 19.62 -2.54
C ASP A 205 6.86 20.31 -1.93
N ALA A 206 7.49 19.70 -0.92
CA ALA A 206 8.71 20.17 -0.26
C ALA A 206 9.98 19.77 -1.03
#